data_AF-R9MSA6-F1
#
_entry.id   AF-R9MSA6-F1
#
_cell.length_a   1.000
_cell.length_b   1.000
_cell.length_c   1.000
_cell.angle_alpha   90.00
_cell.angle_beta   90.00
_cell.angle_gamma   90.00
#
_symmetry.space_group_name_H-M   'P 1'
#
loop_
_entity.id
_entity.type
_entity.pdbx_description
1 polymer ?
#
loop_
_entity_poly.entity_id
_entity_poly.type
_entity_poly.pdbx_seq_one_letter_code
_entity_poly.pdbx_strand_id
1 'polypeptide(L)'
;MFKPTKLLKIVSVLFIISAVLGMIGTAILYIMIPKMQEIPGVDMSILDSALTPLNLAMAVVSSVVSVAAGIFGFGGRSKKGAAISMGVYTAVLVASVVQLMASGMFTAFAAVDFILPVLYWWGLYQSE
;
A
#
# COMPACT_ATOMS: atom_id res chain seq x y z
N MET A 1 -22.09 -6.97 12.81
CA MET A 1 -22.02 -6.03 11.67
C MET A 1 -21.99 -4.63 12.26
N PHE A 2 -21.01 -3.81 11.90
CA PHE A 2 -20.86 -2.44 12.45
C PHE A 2 -21.30 -1.41 11.41
N LYS A 3 -21.60 -0.18 11.82
CA LYS A 3 -22.04 0.89 10.90
C LYS A 3 -20.83 1.73 10.48
N PRO A 4 -20.26 1.51 9.28
CA PRO A 4 -19.13 2.30 8.82
C PRO A 4 -19.52 3.76 8.59
N THR A 5 -18.72 4.68 9.11
CA THR A 5 -18.86 6.12 8.86
C THR A 5 -18.69 6.48 7.38
N LYS A 6 -19.17 7.66 6.97
CA LYS A 6 -18.93 8.18 5.62
C LYS A 6 -17.43 8.24 5.30
N LEU A 7 -16.61 8.67 6.27
CA LEU A 7 -15.16 8.70 6.15
C LEU A 7 -14.60 7.29 5.88
N LEU A 8 -14.94 6.30 6.70
CA LEU A 8 -14.43 4.94 6.54
C LEU A 8 -14.79 4.36 5.17
N LYS A 9 -16.00 4.62 4.66
CA LYS A 9 -16.41 4.20 3.31
C LYS A 9 -15.57 4.84 2.22
N ILE A 10 -15.34 6.15 2.28
CA ILE A 10 -14.54 6.89 1.30
C ILE A 10 -13.11 6.35 1.31
N VAL A 11 -12.48 6.27 2.49
CA VAL A 11 -11.10 5.78 2.62
C VAL A 11 -10.99 4.33 2.15
N SER A 12 -11.98 3.47 2.47
CA SER A 12 -12.02 2.09 1.99
C SER A 12 -12.01 1.98 0.46
N VAL A 13 -12.76 2.84 -0.23
CA VAL A 13 -12.76 2.90 -1.70
C VAL A 13 -11.40 3.37 -2.23
N LEU A 14 -10.77 4.36 -1.58
CA LEU A 14 -9.44 4.83 -1.95
C LEU A 14 -8.38 3.72 -1.80
N PHE A 15 -8.48 2.89 -0.75
CA PHE A 15 -7.61 1.72 -0.58
C PHE A 15 -7.76 0.72 -1.74
N ILE A 16 -8.99 0.42 -2.18
CA ILE A 16 -9.23 -0.48 -3.32
C ILE A 16 -8.63 0.11 -4.61
N ILE A 17 -8.89 1.38 -4.89
CA ILE A 17 -8.41 2.05 -6.11
C ILE A 17 -6.87 2.10 -6.10
N SER A 18 -6.26 2.52 -5.00
CA SER A 18 -4.80 2.60 -4.87
C SER A 18 -4.13 1.23 -4.99
N ALA A 19 -4.73 0.16 -4.46
CA ALA A 19 -4.23 -1.20 -4.63
C ALA A 19 -4.23 -1.65 -6.11
N VAL A 20 -5.33 -1.40 -6.82
CA VAL A 20 -5.46 -1.74 -8.25
C VAL A 20 -4.47 -0.93 -9.09
N LEU A 21 -4.41 0.39 -8.89
CA LEU A 21 -3.47 1.26 -9.60
C LEU A 21 -2.02 0.90 -9.29
N GLY A 22 -1.70 0.59 -8.03
CA GLY A 22 -0.37 0.15 -7.61
C GLY A 22 0.05 -1.12 -8.33
N MET A 23 -0.81 -2.15 -8.36
CA MET A 23 -0.53 -3.40 -9.06
C MET A 23 -0.33 -3.21 -10.57
N ILE A 24 -1.16 -2.36 -11.20
CA ILE A 24 -0.99 -2.02 -12.62
C ILE A 24 0.35 -1.34 -12.84
N GLY A 25 0.72 -0.37 -12.00
CA GLY A 25 2.00 0.33 -12.06
C GLY A 25 3.18 -0.64 -11.94
N THR A 26 3.15 -1.54 -10.95
CA THR A 26 4.20 -2.55 -10.76
C THR A 26 4.28 -3.51 -11.96
N ALA A 27 3.15 -3.96 -12.50
CA ALA A 27 3.11 -4.85 -13.66
C ALA A 27 3.68 -4.18 -14.92
N ILE A 28 3.29 -2.94 -15.21
CA ILE A 28 3.82 -2.16 -16.33
C ILE A 28 5.34 -2.02 -16.19
N LEU A 29 5.80 -1.63 -15.00
CA LEU A 29 7.21 -1.42 -14.73
C LEU A 29 8.00 -2.72 -14.95
N TYR A 30 7.48 -3.86 -14.49
CA TYR A 30 8.10 -5.17 -14.72
C TYR A 30 8.22 -5.55 -16.20
N ILE A 31 7.18 -5.26 -17.00
CA ILE A 31 7.18 -5.51 -18.45
C ILE A 31 8.16 -4.59 -19.20
N MET A 32 8.41 -3.38 -18.67
CA MET A 32 9.26 -2.39 -19.34
C MET A 32 10.75 -2.54 -19.02
N ILE A 33 11.15 -3.20 -17.92
CA ILE A 33 12.57 -3.38 -17.54
C ILE A 33 13.43 -3.92 -18.71
N PRO A 34 13.05 -5.01 -19.42
CA PRO A 34 13.89 -5.55 -20.48
C PRO A 34 14.13 -4.53 -21.60
N LYS A 35 13.12 -3.70 -21.91
CA LYS A 35 13.23 -2.65 -22.93
C LYS A 35 14.08 -1.48 -22.48
N MET A 36 14.14 -1.19 -21.18
CA MET A 36 15.02 -0.15 -20.64
C MET A 36 16.48 -0.61 -20.57
N GLN A 37 16.73 -1.90 -20.39
CA GLN A 37 18.09 -2.48 -20.34
C GLN A 37 18.83 -2.37 -21.68
N GLU A 38 18.07 -2.34 -22.78
CA GLU A 38 18.61 -2.19 -24.13
C GLU A 38 18.99 -0.73 -24.47
N ILE A 39 18.61 0.25 -23.64
CA ILE A 39 18.88 1.67 -23.91
C ILE A 39 20.27 2.05 -23.34
N PRO A 40 21.24 2.43 -24.19
CA PRO A 40 22.57 2.80 -23.73
C PRO A 40 22.50 4.08 -22.86
N GLY A 41 23.11 4.01 -21.67
CA GLY A 41 23.18 5.13 -20.72
C GLY A 41 22.10 5.12 -19.62
N VAL A 42 21.19 4.14 -19.60
CA VAL A 42 20.25 3.96 -18.49
C VAL A 42 20.92 3.22 -17.34
N ASP A 43 21.00 3.85 -16.18
CA ASP A 43 21.49 3.23 -14.95
C ASP A 43 20.39 2.33 -14.34
N MET A 44 20.60 1.02 -14.45
CA MET A 44 19.70 0.00 -13.93
C MET A 44 19.80 -0.21 -12.42
N SER A 45 20.83 0.33 -11.77
CA SER A 45 21.08 0.09 -10.34
C SER A 45 19.90 0.50 -9.46
N ILE A 46 19.22 1.59 -9.80
CA ILE A 46 18.03 2.07 -9.06
C ILE A 46 16.84 1.13 -9.24
N LEU A 47 16.64 0.61 -10.46
CA LEU A 47 15.55 -0.34 -10.77
C LEU A 47 15.78 -1.68 -10.08
N ASP A 48 17.00 -2.22 -10.15
CA ASP A 48 17.35 -3.49 -9.51
C ASP A 48 17.23 -3.41 -7.98
N SER A 49 17.58 -2.25 -7.40
CA SER A 49 17.41 -1.98 -5.97
C SER A 49 15.94 -1.84 -5.56
N ALA A 50 15.09 -1.32 -6.45
CA ALA A 50 13.66 -1.14 -6.19
C ALA A 50 12.86 -2.44 -6.37
N LEU A 51 13.25 -3.32 -7.29
CA LEU A 51 12.53 -4.52 -7.69
C LEU A 51 13.06 -5.82 -7.07
N THR A 52 13.66 -5.74 -5.89
CA THR A 52 14.10 -6.93 -5.17
C THR A 52 12.91 -7.88 -4.92
N PRO A 53 13.15 -9.21 -4.81
CA PRO A 53 12.10 -10.17 -4.51
C PRO A 53 11.31 -9.82 -3.25
N LEU A 54 11.97 -9.21 -2.26
CA LEU A 54 11.34 -8.75 -1.03
C LEU A 54 10.37 -7.59 -1.28
N ASN A 55 10.78 -6.57 -2.03
CA ASN A 55 9.93 -5.43 -2.36
C ASN A 55 8.70 -5.84 -3.19
N LEU A 56 8.88 -6.79 -4.11
CA LEU A 56 7.80 -7.38 -4.90
C LEU A 56 6.81 -8.15 -4.01
N ALA A 57 7.30 -9.00 -3.10
CA ALA A 57 6.45 -9.72 -2.15
C ALA A 57 5.67 -8.74 -1.25
N MET A 58 6.32 -7.69 -0.76
CA MET A 58 5.67 -6.65 0.04
C MET A 58 4.64 -5.86 -0.75
N ALA A 59 4.88 -5.54 -2.02
CA ALA A 59 3.92 -4.87 -2.88
C ALA A 59 2.66 -5.73 -3.07
N VAL A 60 2.82 -7.04 -3.32
CA VAL A 60 1.71 -7.98 -3.45
C VAL A 60 0.92 -8.09 -2.14
N VAL A 61 1.61 -8.31 -1.01
CA VAL A 61 0.96 -8.40 0.31
C VAL A 61 0.23 -7.11 0.65
N SER A 62 0.86 -5.96 0.45
CA SER A 62 0.26 -4.63 0.66
C SER A 62 -1.02 -4.46 -0.17
N SER A 63 -0.98 -4.85 -1.44
CA SER A 63 -2.15 -4.78 -2.33
C SER A 63 -3.30 -5.68 -1.86
N VAL A 64 -3.02 -6.97 -1.56
CA VAL A 64 -4.03 -7.93 -1.10
C VAL A 64 -4.69 -7.44 0.19
N VAL A 65 -3.88 -6.98 1.14
CA VAL A 65 -4.36 -6.52 2.44
C VAL A 65 -5.10 -5.18 2.32
N SER A 66 -4.66 -4.29 1.43
CA SER A 66 -5.34 -3.04 1.09
C SER A 66 -6.76 -3.30 0.55
N VAL A 67 -6.89 -4.23 -0.39
CA VAL A 67 -8.20 -4.65 -0.92
C VAL A 67 -9.07 -5.26 0.18
N ALA A 68 -8.49 -6.12 1.03
CA ALA A 68 -9.21 -6.70 2.17
C ALA A 68 -9.71 -5.61 3.14
N ALA A 69 -8.87 -4.63 3.48
CA ALA A 69 -9.24 -3.50 4.33
C ALA A 69 -10.35 -2.66 3.68
N GLY A 70 -10.28 -2.43 2.37
CA GLY A 70 -11.33 -1.77 1.61
C GLY A 70 -12.67 -2.51 1.66
N ILE A 71 -12.68 -3.82 1.42
CA ILE A 71 -13.90 -4.64 1.43
C ILE A 71 -14.54 -4.67 2.83
N PHE A 72 -13.74 -4.91 3.88
CA PHE A 72 -14.25 -4.97 5.25
C PHE A 72 -14.70 -3.60 5.78
N GLY A 73 -13.96 -2.54 5.45
CA GLY A 73 -14.27 -1.17 5.87
C GLY A 73 -15.49 -0.60 5.17
N PHE A 74 -15.66 -0.87 3.87
CA PHE A 74 -16.84 -0.46 3.12
C PHE A 74 -18.09 -1.26 3.51
N GLY A 75 -17.94 -2.59 3.60
CA GLY A 75 -19.05 -3.50 3.81
C GLY A 75 -19.60 -3.54 5.24
N GLY A 76 -18.84 -3.08 6.24
CA GLY A 76 -19.27 -3.09 7.65
C GLY A 76 -19.49 -4.50 8.23
N ARG A 77 -19.11 -5.55 7.49
CA ARG A 77 -19.40 -6.95 7.85
C ARG A 77 -18.74 -7.36 9.16
N SER A 78 -17.45 -7.05 9.30
CA SER A 78 -16.64 -7.42 10.47
C SER A 78 -15.66 -6.31 10.85
N LYS A 79 -15.86 -5.72 12.04
CA LYS A 79 -14.93 -4.71 12.59
C LYS A 79 -13.57 -5.32 12.89
N LYS A 80 -13.54 -6.56 13.40
CA LYS A 80 -12.30 -7.31 13.63
C LYS A 80 -11.56 -7.55 12.31
N GLY A 81 -12.26 -7.91 11.24
CA GLY A 81 -11.67 -8.09 9.91
C GLY A 81 -11.07 -6.80 9.35
N ALA A 82 -11.80 -5.69 9.46
CA ALA A 82 -11.31 -4.35 9.08
C ALA A 82 -10.08 -3.94 9.89
N ALA A 83 -10.07 -4.14 11.21
CA ALA A 83 -8.94 -3.82 12.07
C ALA A 83 -7.70 -4.68 11.77
N ILE A 84 -7.88 -5.99 11.58
CA ILE A 84 -6.76 -6.90 11.30
C ILE A 84 -6.13 -6.57 9.95
N SER A 85 -6.95 -6.43 8.90
CA SER A 85 -6.44 -6.09 7.57
C SER A 85 -5.73 -4.73 7.58
N MET A 86 -6.33 -3.70 8.18
CA MET A 86 -5.68 -2.40 8.31
C MET A 86 -4.40 -2.45 9.16
N GLY A 87 -4.38 -3.26 10.22
CA GLY A 87 -3.19 -3.49 11.05
C GLY A 87 -2.04 -4.10 10.27
N VAL A 88 -2.32 -5.12 9.47
CA VAL A 88 -1.32 -5.75 8.60
C VAL A 88 -0.83 -4.75 7.55
N TYR A 89 -1.71 -3.98 6.91
CA TYR A 89 -1.30 -2.95 5.95
C TYR A 89 -0.38 -1.91 6.59
N THR A 90 -0.75 -1.42 7.77
CA THR A 90 0.05 -0.42 8.51
C THR A 90 1.42 -0.99 8.89
N ALA A 91 1.50 -2.26 9.30
CA ALA A 91 2.76 -2.92 9.59
C ALA A 91 3.67 -3.04 8.35
N VAL A 92 3.10 -3.40 7.20
CA VAL A 92 3.83 -3.45 5.92
C VAL A 92 4.34 -2.06 5.55
N LEU A 93 3.52 -1.02 5.69
CA LEU A 93 3.93 0.36 5.42
C LEU A 93 5.10 0.79 6.32
N VAL A 94 5.03 0.50 7.62
CA VAL A 94 6.14 0.79 8.55
C VAL A 94 7.41 0.04 8.13
N ALA A 95 7.30 -1.24 7.76
CA ALA A 95 8.44 -2.02 7.27
C ALA A 95 9.05 -1.43 5.98
N SER A 96 8.23 -0.90 5.06
CA SER A 96 8.71 -0.21 3.86
C SER A 96 9.49 1.05 4.20
N VAL A 97 9.00 1.84 5.16
CA VAL A 97 9.66 3.08 5.60
C VAL A 97 11.00 2.79 6.27
N VAL A 98 11.06 1.76 7.13
CA VAL A 98 12.31 1.32 7.76
C VAL A 98 13.34 0.90 6.71
N GLN A 99 12.91 0.20 5.65
CA GLN A 99 13.79 -0.15 4.53
C GLN A 99 14.31 1.09 3.79
N LEU A 100 13.46 2.06 3.50
CA LEU A 100 13.87 3.34 2.89
C LEU A 100 14.91 4.07 3.75
N MET A 101 14.76 4.04 5.07
CA MET A 101 15.75 4.61 6.00
C MET A 101 17.07 3.85 5.93
N ALA A 102 17.03 2.52 5.96
CA ALA A 102 18.22 1.67 5.91
C ALA A 102 18.99 1.81 4.58
N SER A 103 18.29 2.08 3.47
CA SER A 103 18.89 2.29 2.16
C SER A 103 19.33 3.73 1.89
N GLY A 104 19.17 4.65 2.86
CA GLY A 104 19.48 6.07 2.68
C GLY A 104 18.57 6.81 1.69
N MET A 105 17.44 6.21 1.31
CA MET A 105 16.46 6.78 0.35
C MET A 105 15.27 7.45 1.04
N PHE A 106 15.29 7.55 2.36
CA PHE A 106 14.21 8.15 3.13
C PHE A 106 14.05 9.65 2.82
N THR A 107 12.81 10.08 2.66
CA THR A 107 12.44 11.49 2.51
C THR A 107 11.28 11.84 3.42
N ALA A 108 11.15 13.11 3.79
CA ALA A 108 10.00 13.60 4.58
C ALA A 108 8.64 13.31 3.91
N PHE A 109 8.63 13.13 2.58
CA PHE A 109 7.42 12.76 1.84
C PHE A 109 6.89 11.35 2.19
N ALA A 110 7.70 10.46 2.76
CA ALA A 110 7.23 9.16 3.25
C ALA A 110 6.14 9.29 4.32
N ALA A 111 6.03 10.44 5.00
CA ALA A 111 4.96 10.72 5.95
C ALA A 111 3.56 10.80 5.28
N VAL A 112 3.49 11.17 3.99
CA VAL A 112 2.24 11.30 3.24
C VAL A 112 1.53 9.94 3.12
N ASP A 113 2.28 8.85 3.02
CA ASP A 113 1.74 7.50 2.89
C ASP A 113 0.95 7.06 4.13
N PHE A 114 1.16 7.72 5.28
CA PHE A 114 0.41 7.44 6.51
C PHE A 114 -0.93 8.15 6.60
N ILE A 115 -1.23 9.12 5.73
CA ILE A 115 -2.49 9.89 5.79
C ILE A 115 -3.69 8.94 5.65
N LEU A 116 -3.70 8.09 4.62
CA LEU A 116 -4.81 7.17 4.38
C LEU A 116 -4.98 6.13 5.51
N PRO A 117 -3.92 5.45 6.00
CA PRO A 117 -3.98 4.60 7.18
C PRO A 117 -4.57 5.28 8.41
N VAL A 118 -4.11 6.48 8.74
CA VAL A 118 -4.59 7.23 9.91
C VAL A 118 -6.06 7.57 9.76
N LEU A 119 -6.49 8.04 8.59
CA LEU A 119 -7.90 8.32 8.30
C LEU A 119 -8.77 7.05 8.36
N TYR A 120 -8.24 5.90 7.93
CA TYR A 120 -8.93 4.62 8.04
C TYR A 120 -9.15 4.26 9.52
N TRP A 121 -8.08 4.28 10.33
CA TRP A 121 -8.15 4.00 11.77
C TRP A 121 -9.12 4.94 12.48
N TRP A 122 -9.06 6.23 12.15
CA TRP A 122 -9.99 7.23 12.68
C TRP A 122 -11.45 6.93 12.30
N GLY A 123 -11.69 6.60 11.02
CA GLY A 123 -13.01 6.19 10.55
C GLY A 123 -13.54 4.93 11.23
N LEU A 124 -12.66 3.97 11.52
CA LEU A 124 -12.97 2.74 12.24
C LEU A 124 -13.30 3.00 13.71
N TYR A 125 -12.53 3.87 14.38
CA TYR A 125 -12.76 4.29 15.75
C TYR A 125 -14.11 5.00 15.91
N GLN A 126 -14.43 5.93 15.00
CA GLN A 126 -15.73 6.63 14.98
C GLN A 126 -16.92 5.72 14.62
N SER A 127 -16.66 4.48 14.20
CA SER A 127 -17.72 3.50 13.92
C SER A 127 -18.07 2.64 15.15
N GLU A 128 -17.52 2.98 16.34
CA GLU A 128 -18.00 2.58 17.67
C GLU A 128 -19.30 3.31 18.04
#